data_AF-A0A7T8GNC5-F1
#
_entry.id   AF-A0A7T8GNC5-F1
#
_cell.length_a   1.000
_cell.length_b   1.000
_cell.length_c   1.000
_cell.angle_alpha   90.00
_cell.angle_beta   90.00
_cell.angle_gamma   90.00
#
_symmetry.space_group_name_H-M   'P 1'
#
loop_
_entity.id
_entity.type
_entity.pdbx_description
1 polymer ?
#
loop_
_entity_poly.entity_id
_entity_poly.type
_entity_poly.pdbx_seq_one_letter_code
_entity_poly.pdbx_strand_id
1 'polypeptide(L)'
;MWTFHILLPLLCLAIGGSQAQLIQALFGNECLQKNVPPGMCAGWELPVGTGYTELSFRYRNDAEAVVVKKGCIFTGYDHAGSTDAQRGERVRIDGRNHNKPGNPWKDLDRDSLVDEISSVICECPATEKPSSNARIEEPSRNARAEERRKIDPRSNIPERKCPTISRTACAMLFDEEDCEADDYEAIILNDGEERSFSLLKSVLNFQYKNDIESFIVRDGCTLEAYDDSDFSDDGIRVSAKNGDLLVNLDDHPNDRYEDLDNDIESVRCYCS
;
A
#
# COMPACT_ATOMS: atom_id res chain seq x y z
N MET A 1 40.55 -23.03 -49.44
CA MET A 1 40.44 -22.29 -48.17
C MET A 1 39.72 -21.00 -48.47
N TRP A 2 38.43 -20.92 -48.10
CA TRP A 2 37.60 -19.74 -48.34
C TRP A 2 37.52 -18.93 -47.05
N THR A 3 37.96 -17.68 -47.11
CA THR A 3 37.87 -16.69 -46.03
C THR A 3 36.55 -15.92 -46.15
N PHE A 4 35.69 -16.02 -45.14
CA PHE A 4 34.52 -15.15 -44.98
C PHE A 4 34.88 -13.98 -44.06
N HIS A 5 34.89 -12.77 -44.60
CA HIS A 5 34.82 -11.53 -43.84
C HIS A 5 33.35 -11.11 -43.75
N ILE A 6 32.81 -11.06 -42.53
CA ILE A 6 31.52 -10.45 -42.25
C ILE A 6 31.79 -9.07 -41.65
N LEU A 7 31.50 -8.04 -42.42
CA LEU A 7 31.38 -6.65 -41.98
C LEU A 7 30.02 -6.48 -41.30
N LEU A 8 30.03 -6.10 -40.02
CA LEU A 8 28.85 -5.61 -39.30
C LEU A 8 28.83 -4.08 -39.39
N PRO A 9 27.75 -3.42 -39.85
CA PRO A 9 27.65 -1.97 -39.78
C PRO A 9 27.15 -1.53 -38.39
N LEU A 10 27.89 -0.62 -37.78
CA LEU A 10 27.41 0.24 -36.69
C LEU A 10 26.17 1.02 -37.18
N LEU A 11 25.03 0.80 -36.56
CA LEU A 11 23.86 1.69 -36.67
C LEU A 11 23.63 2.35 -35.31
N CYS A 12 24.32 3.47 -35.07
CA CYS A 12 24.00 4.37 -33.97
C CYS A 12 22.77 5.21 -34.36
N LEU A 13 21.58 4.80 -33.93
CA LEU A 13 20.38 5.62 -33.97
C LEU A 13 20.38 6.55 -32.75
N ALA A 14 20.80 7.79 -32.97
CA ALA A 14 20.55 8.90 -32.07
C ALA A 14 19.07 9.31 -32.19
N ILE A 15 18.28 9.03 -31.15
CA ILE A 15 16.95 9.62 -30.98
C ILE A 15 17.03 10.55 -29.77
N GLY A 16 17.38 11.80 -30.05
CA GLY A 16 17.20 12.93 -29.14
C GLY A 16 15.73 13.30 -29.10
N GLY A 17 15.00 12.73 -28.15
CA GLY A 17 13.65 13.13 -27.77
C GLY A 17 13.55 12.92 -26.26
N SER A 18 13.26 14.00 -25.53
CA SER A 18 13.15 14.03 -24.07
C SER A 18 12.32 12.85 -23.53
N GLN A 19 13.03 11.84 -23.02
CA GLN A 19 12.48 10.62 -22.40
C GLN A 19 11.64 10.89 -21.14
N ALA A 20 11.62 12.13 -20.64
CA ALA A 20 10.93 12.49 -19.41
C ALA A 20 9.39 12.38 -19.49
N GLN A 21 8.78 12.47 -20.68
CA GLN A 21 7.31 12.47 -20.80
C GLN A 21 6.70 11.08 -21.09
N LEU A 22 7.52 10.08 -21.47
CA LEU A 22 7.05 8.72 -21.74
C LEU A 22 7.12 7.80 -20.51
N ILE A 23 7.86 8.22 -19.48
CA ILE A 23 8.07 7.45 -18.26
C ILE A 23 6.91 7.62 -17.27
N GLN A 24 6.22 8.78 -17.26
CA GLN A 24 5.10 9.04 -16.34
C GLN A 24 3.82 8.21 -16.58
N ALA A 25 3.65 7.62 -17.77
CA ALA A 25 2.48 6.80 -18.09
C ALA A 25 2.64 5.31 -17.72
N LEU A 26 3.82 4.88 -17.28
CA LEU A 26 4.15 3.48 -16.97
C LEU A 26 4.11 3.16 -15.47
N PHE A 27 3.90 4.15 -14.61
CA PHE A 27 3.77 3.95 -13.18
C PHE A 27 2.36 3.50 -12.84
N GLY A 28 2.22 2.26 -12.37
CA GLY A 28 1.04 1.84 -11.62
C GLY A 28 0.99 2.63 -10.32
N ASN A 29 0.19 3.70 -10.30
CA ASN A 29 0.03 4.60 -9.17
C ASN A 29 -0.45 3.84 -7.91
N GLU A 30 0.30 3.90 -6.80
CA GLU A 30 -0.15 3.42 -5.49
C GLU A 30 -1.38 4.20 -4.96
N CYS A 31 -1.75 5.30 -5.64
CA CYS A 31 -3.02 5.99 -5.47
C CYS A 31 -4.28 5.21 -5.87
N LEU A 32 -4.17 4.14 -6.68
CA LEU A 32 -5.32 3.26 -6.96
C LEU A 32 -5.83 2.59 -5.67
N GLN A 33 -4.93 2.27 -4.73
CA GLN A 33 -5.30 1.73 -3.41
C GLN A 33 -5.95 2.77 -2.48
N LYS A 34 -5.80 4.07 -2.79
CA LYS A 34 -6.25 5.20 -1.96
C LYS A 34 -7.55 5.84 -2.46
N ASN A 35 -8.22 5.25 -3.48
CA ASN A 35 -9.43 5.76 -4.14
C ASN A 35 -9.28 7.18 -4.72
N VAL A 36 -8.17 7.45 -5.40
CA VAL A 36 -7.92 8.74 -6.07
C VAL A 36 -8.27 8.60 -7.56
N PRO A 37 -8.77 9.65 -8.24
CA PRO A 37 -9.06 9.57 -9.68
C PRO A 37 -7.84 9.15 -10.51
N PRO A 38 -8.05 8.40 -11.62
CA PRO A 38 -6.98 8.04 -12.54
C PRO A 38 -6.23 9.27 -13.08
N GLY A 39 -4.90 9.21 -13.13
CA GLY A 39 -4.03 10.28 -13.66
C GLY A 39 -3.53 11.31 -12.65
N MET A 40 -3.92 11.23 -11.38
CA MET A 40 -3.61 12.25 -10.35
C MET A 40 -2.36 11.98 -9.52
N CYS A 41 -1.71 10.82 -9.71
CA CYS A 41 -0.56 10.44 -8.90
C CYS A 41 0.55 9.88 -9.77
N ALA A 42 1.15 10.73 -10.60
CA ALA A 42 2.38 10.38 -11.29
C ALA A 42 3.57 10.95 -10.50
N GLY A 43 4.62 10.16 -10.28
CA GLY A 43 5.83 10.62 -9.59
C GLY A 43 6.16 9.82 -8.34
N TRP A 44 6.94 10.42 -7.43
CA TRP A 44 7.29 9.81 -6.16
C TRP A 44 6.18 10.00 -5.12
N GLU A 45 6.14 9.13 -4.12
CA GLU A 45 5.22 9.22 -2.99
C GLU A 45 5.99 9.21 -1.66
N LEU A 46 5.44 9.83 -0.62
CA LEU A 46 5.96 9.79 0.74
C LEU A 46 4.81 9.55 1.74
N PRO A 47 4.74 8.39 2.40
CA PRO A 47 3.80 8.20 3.50
C PRO A 47 4.20 9.09 4.69
N VAL A 48 3.20 9.75 5.29
CA VAL A 48 3.41 10.65 6.43
C VAL A 48 2.65 10.12 7.64
N GLY A 49 3.37 9.85 8.73
CA GLY A 49 2.80 9.44 10.01
C GLY A 49 2.01 10.53 10.72
N THR A 50 1.36 10.19 11.83
CA THR A 50 0.69 11.19 12.70
C THR A 50 1.73 12.05 13.41
N GLY A 51 1.43 13.34 13.59
CA GLY A 51 2.30 14.32 14.23
C GLY A 51 2.98 15.24 13.22
N TYR A 52 4.00 15.95 13.69
CA TYR A 52 4.81 16.88 12.89
C TYR A 52 5.95 16.15 12.19
N THR A 53 6.14 16.42 10.91
CA THR A 53 7.25 15.89 10.10
C THR A 53 7.88 17.01 9.29
N GLU A 54 9.20 17.18 9.40
CA GLU A 54 9.98 18.00 8.47
C GLU A 54 10.36 17.16 7.25
N LEU A 55 10.11 17.67 6.05
CA LEU A 55 10.41 16.95 4.82
C LEU A 55 11.91 17.06 4.51
N SER A 56 12.50 15.94 4.10
CA SER A 56 13.91 15.92 3.69
C SER A 56 14.11 16.72 2.39
N PHE A 57 15.37 17.02 2.06
CA PHE A 57 15.71 17.71 0.81
C PHE A 57 15.12 17.04 -0.44
N ARG A 58 14.92 15.71 -0.40
CA ARG A 58 14.37 14.94 -1.51
C ARG A 58 12.87 15.16 -1.73
N TYR A 59 12.13 15.55 -0.69
CA TYR A 59 10.66 15.57 -0.70
C TYR A 59 10.06 16.95 -0.42
N ARG A 60 10.85 17.87 0.14
CA ARG A 60 10.43 19.26 0.32
C ARG A 60 10.34 19.95 -1.04
N ASN A 61 9.38 20.85 -1.17
CA ASN A 61 9.25 21.75 -2.32
C ASN A 61 9.03 21.02 -3.66
N ASP A 62 8.38 19.87 -3.64
CA ASP A 62 8.19 19.04 -4.85
C ASP A 62 6.89 18.21 -4.77
N ALA A 63 6.02 18.54 -3.79
CA ALA A 63 4.73 17.89 -3.63
C ALA A 63 3.69 18.57 -4.53
N GLU A 64 3.03 17.75 -5.36
CA GLU A 64 2.06 18.19 -6.37
C GLU A 64 0.61 17.81 -6.00
N ALA A 65 0.45 16.75 -5.20
CA ALA A 65 -0.85 16.29 -4.75
C ALA A 65 -0.76 15.72 -3.33
N VAL A 66 -1.86 15.81 -2.58
CA VAL A 66 -1.96 15.24 -1.24
C VAL A 66 -3.22 14.41 -1.12
N VAL A 67 -3.08 13.20 -0.59
CA VAL A 67 -4.17 12.29 -0.23
C VAL A 67 -4.20 12.14 1.29
N VAL A 68 -5.36 12.35 1.90
CA VAL A 68 -5.51 12.33 3.36
C VAL A 68 -6.41 11.17 3.76
N LYS A 69 -5.92 10.30 4.64
CA LYS A 69 -6.72 9.20 5.19
C LYS A 69 -8.02 9.75 5.81
N LYS A 70 -9.15 9.11 5.52
CA LYS A 70 -10.43 9.45 6.16
C LYS A 70 -10.30 9.50 7.69
N GLY A 71 -10.92 10.50 8.29
CA GLY A 71 -10.82 10.74 9.73
C GLY A 71 -9.60 11.57 10.15
N CYS A 72 -8.61 11.76 9.28
CA CYS A 72 -7.43 12.57 9.59
C CYS A 72 -7.53 13.99 9.03
N ILE A 73 -6.68 14.87 9.55
CA ILE A 73 -6.46 16.22 9.05
C ILE A 73 -5.02 16.31 8.60
N PHE A 74 -4.79 16.80 7.39
CA PHE A 74 -3.47 17.15 6.91
C PHE A 74 -3.31 18.67 6.91
N THR A 75 -2.16 19.15 7.36
CA THR A 75 -1.73 20.54 7.20
C THR A 75 -0.30 20.55 6.66
N GLY A 76 -0.10 21.03 5.45
CA GLY A 76 1.22 21.28 4.86
C GLY A 76 1.62 22.75 5.03
N TYR A 77 2.90 23.00 5.23
CA TYR A 77 3.47 24.33 5.47
C TYR A 77 4.66 24.59 4.56
N ASP A 78 4.85 25.85 4.17
CA ASP A 78 5.93 26.28 3.26
C ASP A 78 7.33 26.28 3.93
N HIS A 79 7.39 26.30 5.27
CA HIS A 79 8.64 26.21 6.03
C HIS A 79 8.57 25.14 7.13
N ALA A 80 9.74 24.67 7.55
CA ALA A 80 9.91 23.96 8.81
C ALA A 80 9.96 24.94 10.00
N GLY A 81 9.49 24.50 11.17
CA GLY A 81 9.45 25.36 12.34
C GLY A 81 8.72 24.76 13.53
N SER A 82 8.99 25.32 14.71
CA SER A 82 8.40 24.87 15.97
C SER A 82 7.00 25.44 16.24
N THR A 83 6.61 26.50 15.51
CA THR A 83 5.33 27.20 15.65
C THR A 83 4.73 27.50 14.28
N ASP A 84 3.40 27.66 14.21
CA ASP A 84 2.72 28.02 12.96
C ASP A 84 3.27 29.31 12.33
N ALA A 85 3.63 30.31 13.14
CA ALA A 85 4.20 31.57 12.64
C ALA A 85 5.58 31.38 11.98
N GLN A 86 6.38 30.43 12.44
CA GLN A 86 7.67 30.09 11.82
C GLN A 86 7.51 29.23 10.58
N ARG A 87 6.43 28.44 10.54
CA ARG A 87 6.14 27.52 9.44
C ARG A 87 5.52 28.21 8.23
N GLY A 88 4.99 29.43 8.38
CA GLY A 88 4.54 30.28 7.28
C GLY A 88 3.15 29.92 6.74
N GLU A 89 2.99 30.01 5.42
CA GLU A 89 1.73 29.72 4.74
C GLU A 89 1.35 28.24 4.89
N ARG A 90 0.06 27.91 4.77
CA ARG A 90 -0.42 26.54 4.95
C ARG A 90 -1.55 26.13 4.02
N VAL A 91 -1.51 24.87 3.61
CA VAL A 91 -2.62 24.16 2.98
C VAL A 91 -3.20 23.15 3.96
N ARG A 92 -4.52 23.16 4.15
CA ARG A 92 -5.22 22.25 5.07
C ARG A 92 -6.30 21.44 4.38
N ILE A 93 -6.27 20.13 4.58
CA ILE A 93 -7.24 19.18 4.02
C ILE A 93 -7.86 18.39 5.18
N ASP A 94 -9.18 18.52 5.35
CA ASP A 94 -9.91 17.90 6.46
C ASP A 94 -10.66 16.65 5.99
N GLY A 95 -10.16 15.48 6.38
CA GLY A 95 -10.77 14.20 6.05
C GLY A 95 -11.79 13.68 7.04
N ARG A 96 -12.10 14.42 8.11
CA ARG A 96 -13.07 13.97 9.13
C ARG A 96 -14.50 13.98 8.62
N ASN A 97 -14.82 14.93 7.76
CA ASN A 97 -16.18 15.13 7.23
C ASN A 97 -16.30 14.71 5.75
N HIS A 98 -15.40 13.84 5.29
CA HIS A 98 -15.39 13.41 3.89
C HIS A 98 -16.42 12.30 3.64
N ASN A 99 -17.62 12.72 3.22
CA ASN A 99 -18.78 11.85 3.02
C ASN A 99 -18.79 11.10 1.67
N LYS A 100 -17.83 11.37 0.79
CA LYS A 100 -17.71 10.68 -0.50
C LYS A 100 -16.98 9.33 -0.34
N PRO A 101 -17.19 8.37 -1.25
CA PRO A 101 -16.34 7.17 -1.31
C PRO A 101 -14.88 7.58 -1.53
N GLY A 102 -13.96 6.87 -0.89
CA GLY A 102 -12.51 7.13 -1.02
C GLY A 102 -11.95 8.21 -0.10
N ASN A 103 -10.62 8.38 -0.12
CA ASN A 103 -9.96 9.38 0.69
C ASN A 103 -10.10 10.78 0.08
N PRO A 104 -10.27 11.85 0.89
CA PRO A 104 -10.09 13.21 0.39
C PRO A 104 -8.69 13.38 -0.19
N TRP A 105 -8.61 14.09 -1.29
CA TRP A 105 -7.36 14.45 -1.92
C TRP A 105 -7.46 15.85 -2.49
N LYS A 106 -6.31 16.46 -2.78
CA LYS A 106 -6.20 17.78 -3.40
C LYS A 106 -4.95 17.84 -4.28
N ASP A 107 -5.12 18.27 -5.52
CA ASP A 107 -4.01 18.78 -6.34
C ASP A 107 -3.59 20.14 -5.80
N LEU A 108 -2.29 20.30 -5.59
CA LEU A 108 -1.72 21.55 -5.17
C LEU A 108 -1.54 22.43 -6.41
N ASP A 109 -1.78 23.72 -6.20
CA ASP A 109 -1.60 24.77 -7.20
C ASP A 109 -0.86 25.95 -6.57
N ARG A 110 -0.64 27.01 -7.34
CA ARG A 110 0.05 28.22 -6.87
C ARG A 110 -0.64 28.91 -5.69
N ASP A 111 -1.92 28.63 -5.47
CA ASP A 111 -2.70 29.15 -4.34
C ASP A 111 -2.72 28.15 -3.16
N SER A 112 -1.99 27.02 -3.28
CA SER A 112 -1.97 25.96 -2.29
C SER A 112 -0.63 25.23 -2.11
N LEU A 113 0.47 25.99 -2.21
CA LEU A 113 1.83 25.54 -1.87
C LEU A 113 2.39 24.43 -2.76
N VAL A 114 1.97 24.37 -4.03
CA VAL A 114 2.64 23.52 -5.02
C VAL A 114 4.14 23.83 -5.03
N ASP A 115 4.98 22.80 -4.95
CA ASP A 115 6.44 22.93 -4.87
C ASP A 115 6.98 23.79 -3.70
N GLU A 116 6.19 24.00 -2.66
CA GLU A 116 6.60 24.84 -1.53
C GLU A 116 6.51 24.13 -0.17
N ILE A 117 5.80 23.00 -0.08
CA ILE A 117 5.66 22.29 1.20
C ILE A 117 7.02 21.79 1.70
N SER A 118 7.41 22.26 2.88
CA SER A 118 8.65 21.86 3.57
C SER A 118 8.40 21.13 4.89
N SER A 119 7.22 21.25 5.48
CA SER A 119 6.84 20.46 6.64
C SER A 119 5.35 20.20 6.69
N VAL A 120 4.96 19.15 7.41
CA VAL A 120 3.58 18.66 7.46
C VAL A 120 3.19 18.30 8.88
N ILE A 121 1.89 18.44 9.17
CA ILE A 121 1.26 17.91 10.38
C ILE A 121 0.10 17.04 9.93
N CYS A 122 0.10 15.79 10.39
CA CYS A 122 -1.05 14.89 10.24
C CYS A 122 -1.68 14.65 11.62
N GLU A 123 -2.96 14.98 11.76
CA GLU A 123 -3.73 14.74 12.97
C GLU A 123 -4.78 13.69 12.69
N CYS A 124 -4.54 12.47 13.16
CA CYS A 124 -5.55 11.42 13.18
C CYS A 124 -6.08 11.29 14.61
N PRO A 125 -7.41 11.26 14.84
CA PRO A 125 -7.94 10.92 16.14
C PRO A 125 -7.38 9.56 16.52
N ALA A 126 -6.82 9.46 17.73
CA ALA A 126 -6.47 8.16 18.27
C ALA A 126 -7.74 7.32 18.22
N THR A 127 -7.73 6.23 17.47
CA THR A 127 -8.61 5.13 17.82
C THR A 127 -8.24 4.82 19.26
N GLU A 128 -9.15 5.09 20.20
CA GLU A 128 -8.88 4.84 21.63
C GLU A 128 -8.46 3.37 21.75
N LYS A 129 -7.15 3.11 21.79
CA LYS A 129 -6.64 1.85 22.30
C LYS A 129 -7.11 1.83 23.75
N PRO A 130 -7.91 0.85 24.19
CA PRO A 130 -8.38 0.80 25.56
C PRO A 130 -7.16 0.82 26.48
N SER A 131 -7.04 1.90 27.24
CA SER A 131 -5.93 2.16 28.15
C SER A 131 -5.89 1.08 29.22
N SER A 132 -4.77 0.35 29.27
CA SER A 132 -4.51 -0.79 30.16
C SER A 132 -4.25 -0.41 31.62
N ASN A 133 -4.91 0.63 32.14
CA ASN A 133 -4.80 1.05 33.54
C ASN A 133 -6.12 1.62 34.08
N ALA A 134 -7.13 0.76 34.22
CA ALA A 134 -8.27 1.02 35.10
C ALA A 134 -8.50 -0.21 35.99
N ARG A 135 -8.46 0.03 37.30
CA ARG A 135 -8.72 -0.95 38.35
C ARG A 135 -10.07 -1.64 38.14
N ILE A 136 -10.06 -2.91 38.51
CA ILE A 136 -11.17 -3.80 38.84
C ILE A 136 -12.35 -3.01 39.45
N GLU A 137 -13.37 -2.74 38.64
CA GLU A 137 -14.78 -2.90 39.02
C GLU A 137 -15.50 -3.38 37.76
N GLU A 138 -16.04 -4.60 37.81
CA GLU A 138 -16.87 -5.18 36.75
C GLU A 138 -18.10 -4.29 36.48
N PRO A 139 -18.38 -3.93 35.21
CA PRO A 139 -19.74 -3.66 34.79
C PRO A 139 -20.16 -4.72 33.77
N SER A 140 -21.05 -5.59 34.25
CA SER A 140 -22.21 -6.15 33.54
C SER A 140 -22.05 -6.54 32.06
N ARG A 141 -22.11 -7.86 31.85
CA ARG A 141 -22.03 -8.69 30.63
C ARG A 141 -22.97 -8.35 29.44
N ASN A 142 -23.38 -7.10 29.21
CA ASN A 142 -24.36 -6.79 28.15
C ASN A 142 -24.03 -5.52 27.35
N ALA A 143 -22.80 -5.39 26.87
CA ALA A 143 -22.48 -4.50 25.75
C ALA A 143 -21.80 -5.33 24.65
N ARG A 144 -22.61 -5.69 23.64
CA ARG A 144 -22.27 -6.26 22.34
C ARG A 144 -20.84 -6.81 22.20
N ALA A 145 -20.76 -8.14 22.20
CA ALA A 145 -19.71 -8.83 21.47
C ALA A 145 -19.56 -8.17 20.09
N GLU A 146 -18.46 -7.44 19.89
CA GLU A 146 -17.80 -7.44 18.61
C GLU A 146 -17.65 -8.92 18.28
N GLU A 147 -18.51 -9.38 17.39
CA GLU A 147 -18.55 -10.75 16.91
C GLU A 147 -17.14 -11.07 16.43
N ARG A 148 -16.38 -11.80 17.27
CA ARG A 148 -15.01 -12.21 16.94
C ARG A 148 -15.13 -12.90 15.59
N ARG A 149 -14.52 -12.29 14.57
CA ARG A 149 -14.60 -12.85 13.24
C ARG A 149 -14.00 -14.24 13.32
N LYS A 150 -14.76 -15.20 12.79
CA LYS A 150 -14.32 -16.58 12.78
C LYS A 150 -13.06 -16.67 11.94
N ILE A 151 -12.11 -17.50 12.35
CA ILE A 151 -10.95 -17.86 11.54
C ILE A 151 -11.26 -19.12 10.75
N ASP A 152 -10.92 -19.14 9.46
CA ASP A 152 -11.09 -20.31 8.61
C ASP A 152 -10.23 -21.46 9.16
N PRO A 153 -10.78 -22.67 9.39
CA PRO A 153 -10.03 -23.81 9.91
C PRO A 153 -8.84 -24.26 9.05
N ARG A 154 -8.75 -23.78 7.80
CA ARG A 154 -7.60 -24.03 6.91
C ARG A 154 -6.43 -23.07 7.14
N SER A 155 -6.57 -22.09 8.01
CA SER A 155 -5.47 -21.19 8.35
C SER A 155 -4.35 -21.98 9.02
N ASN A 156 -3.09 -21.74 8.62
CA ASN A 156 -1.90 -22.29 9.29
C ASN A 156 -1.24 -21.31 10.26
N ILE A 157 -1.70 -20.05 10.31
CA ILE A 157 -1.24 -19.07 11.32
C ILE A 157 -2.23 -19.01 12.51
N PRO A 158 -1.75 -18.98 13.77
CA PRO A 158 -2.60 -18.73 14.94
C PRO A 158 -3.23 -17.33 14.91
N GLU A 159 -4.55 -17.23 15.15
CA GLU A 159 -5.34 -15.96 15.18
C GLU A 159 -4.65 -14.81 15.93
N ARG A 160 -3.95 -15.11 17.03
CA ARG A 160 -3.30 -14.11 17.89
C ARG A 160 -2.09 -13.41 17.27
N LYS A 161 -1.52 -13.95 16.19
CA LYS A 161 -0.33 -13.38 15.53
C LYS A 161 -0.72 -12.31 14.50
N CYS A 162 -1.85 -12.52 13.82
CA CYS A 162 -2.28 -11.63 12.75
C CYS A 162 -3.18 -10.48 13.23
N PRO A 163 -3.10 -9.31 12.58
CA PRO A 163 -4.05 -8.23 12.79
C PRO A 163 -5.44 -8.58 12.22
N THR A 164 -6.48 -7.92 12.74
CA THR A 164 -7.83 -8.05 12.17
C THR A 164 -7.93 -7.34 10.84
N ILE A 165 -8.27 -8.06 9.77
CA ILE A 165 -8.49 -7.47 8.44
C ILE A 165 -9.72 -6.53 8.42
N SER A 166 -9.61 -5.40 7.71
CA SER A 166 -10.73 -4.45 7.55
C SER A 166 -11.92 -5.09 6.81
N ARG A 167 -13.16 -4.67 7.13
CA ARG A 167 -14.36 -5.08 6.38
C ARG A 167 -14.42 -4.53 4.94
N THR A 168 -13.52 -3.61 4.58
CA THR A 168 -13.45 -3.04 3.24
C THR A 168 -12.30 -3.63 2.42
N ALA A 169 -11.36 -4.31 3.08
CA ALA A 169 -10.23 -4.95 2.43
C ALA A 169 -10.62 -6.35 1.94
N CYS A 170 -10.11 -6.76 0.79
CA CYS A 170 -10.22 -8.11 0.28
C CYS A 170 -9.14 -9.01 0.87
N ALA A 171 -7.89 -8.56 0.84
CA ALA A 171 -6.75 -9.25 1.43
C ALA A 171 -5.72 -8.27 2.01
N MET A 172 -4.83 -8.79 2.87
CA MET A 172 -3.63 -8.12 3.36
C MET A 172 -2.44 -9.04 3.09
N LEU A 173 -1.36 -8.50 2.54
CA LEU A 173 -0.12 -9.24 2.25
C LEU A 173 1.00 -8.67 3.11
N PHE A 174 1.92 -9.53 3.51
CA PHE A 174 2.99 -9.26 4.46
C PHE A 174 4.30 -9.79 3.90
N ASP A 175 5.36 -9.04 4.16
CA ASP A 175 6.73 -9.32 3.79
C ASP A 175 7.42 -10.39 4.63
N GLU A 176 6.79 -10.74 5.74
CA GLU A 176 7.33 -11.70 6.68
C GLU A 176 6.26 -12.74 7.02
N GLU A 177 6.71 -13.86 7.56
CA GLU A 177 5.87 -14.88 8.15
C GLU A 177 4.88 -14.34 9.20
N ASP A 178 3.85 -15.13 9.52
CA ASP A 178 2.98 -14.89 10.68
C ASP A 178 2.24 -13.52 10.71
N CYS A 179 2.05 -12.89 9.55
CA CYS A 179 1.50 -11.54 9.39
C CYS A 179 2.35 -10.43 10.02
N GLU A 180 3.67 -10.59 10.04
CA GLU A 180 4.62 -9.56 10.44
C GLU A 180 4.96 -8.62 9.27
N ALA A 181 5.50 -7.45 9.60
CA ALA A 181 5.90 -6.47 8.59
C ALA A 181 7.18 -5.78 9.04
N ASP A 182 8.25 -5.87 8.24
CA ASP A 182 9.58 -5.35 8.59
C ASP A 182 10.11 -4.36 7.54
N ASP A 183 10.42 -4.85 6.34
CA ASP A 183 10.95 -4.07 5.22
C ASP A 183 9.90 -3.12 4.64
N TYR A 184 8.62 -3.49 4.68
CA TYR A 184 7.52 -2.60 4.24
C TYR A 184 6.21 -2.78 5.01
N GLU A 185 5.32 -1.77 4.91
CA GLU A 185 3.98 -1.89 5.49
C GLU A 185 3.12 -2.89 4.71
N ALA A 186 2.32 -3.67 5.44
CA ALA A 186 1.40 -4.64 4.86
C ALA A 186 0.57 -4.07 3.69
N ILE A 187 0.58 -4.77 2.55
CA ILE A 187 -0.14 -4.38 1.35
C ILE A 187 -1.62 -4.72 1.51
N ILE A 188 -2.48 -3.71 1.48
CA ILE A 188 -3.93 -3.90 1.55
C ILE A 188 -4.49 -3.94 0.13
N LEU A 189 -5.15 -5.03 -0.23
CA LEU A 189 -5.91 -5.17 -1.48
C LEU A 189 -7.39 -4.90 -1.22
N ASN A 190 -8.02 -4.09 -2.06
CA ASN A 190 -9.47 -3.89 -2.06
C ASN A 190 -10.19 -4.93 -2.93
N ASP A 191 -11.52 -4.95 -2.86
CA ASP A 191 -12.35 -5.79 -3.72
C ASP A 191 -12.20 -5.40 -5.21
N GLY A 192 -11.88 -6.37 -6.05
CA GLY A 192 -11.63 -6.21 -7.49
C GLY A 192 -10.24 -5.66 -7.83
N GLU A 193 -9.34 -5.56 -6.85
CA GLU A 193 -8.01 -5.01 -7.06
C GLU A 193 -7.04 -6.05 -7.65
N GLU A 194 -6.20 -5.60 -8.59
CA GLU A 194 -5.10 -6.35 -9.17
C GLU A 194 -3.79 -5.59 -8.95
N ARG A 195 -2.72 -6.28 -8.56
CA ARG A 195 -1.39 -5.70 -8.33
C ARG A 195 -0.32 -6.57 -8.96
N SER A 196 0.66 -5.93 -9.59
CA SER A 196 1.83 -6.58 -10.18
C SER A 196 3.10 -5.93 -9.65
N PHE A 197 4.01 -6.78 -9.17
CA PHE A 197 5.31 -6.44 -8.60
C PHE A 197 6.43 -6.53 -9.65
N SER A 198 6.09 -6.47 -10.93
CA SER A 198 7.09 -6.47 -12.00
C SER A 198 8.03 -5.29 -11.90
N LEU A 199 9.35 -5.55 -11.94
CA LEU A 199 10.37 -4.51 -12.09
C LEU A 199 10.20 -3.71 -13.38
N LEU A 200 9.61 -4.33 -14.41
CA LEU A 200 9.32 -3.68 -15.69
C LEU A 200 8.14 -2.71 -15.60
N LYS A 201 7.23 -2.89 -14.64
CA LYS A 201 6.10 -1.99 -14.37
C LYS A 201 6.43 -0.91 -13.34
N SER A 202 7.38 -1.17 -12.44
CA SER A 202 7.95 -0.14 -11.57
C SER A 202 9.30 -0.57 -11.01
N VAL A 203 10.30 0.30 -11.08
CA VAL A 203 11.63 0.08 -10.46
C VAL A 203 11.53 0.04 -8.93
N LEU A 204 10.46 0.60 -8.35
CA LEU A 204 10.19 0.52 -6.91
C LEU A 204 9.62 -0.83 -6.48
N ASN A 205 9.20 -1.70 -7.42
CA ASN A 205 8.76 -3.05 -7.06
C ASN A 205 9.92 -3.98 -6.65
N PHE A 206 11.17 -3.51 -6.72
CA PHE A 206 12.32 -4.27 -6.21
C PHE A 206 12.24 -4.56 -4.70
N GLN A 207 11.40 -3.81 -3.98
CA GLN A 207 11.19 -3.98 -2.54
C GLN A 207 9.98 -4.86 -2.18
N TYR A 208 9.24 -5.36 -3.18
CA TYR A 208 8.03 -6.17 -2.97
C TYR A 208 8.07 -7.47 -3.76
N LYS A 209 8.80 -7.45 -4.88
CA LYS A 209 9.01 -8.61 -5.71
C LYS A 209 9.79 -9.61 -4.87
N ASN A 210 9.25 -10.82 -4.79
CA ASN A 210 9.90 -11.94 -4.12
C ASN A 210 10.02 -11.78 -2.60
N ASP A 211 9.13 -11.01 -1.98
CA ASP A 211 9.20 -10.78 -0.53
C ASP A 211 7.88 -11.13 0.19
N ILE A 212 6.80 -11.52 -0.51
CA ILE A 212 5.54 -11.84 0.19
C ILE A 212 5.65 -13.25 0.79
N GLU A 213 5.55 -13.35 2.11
CA GLU A 213 5.68 -14.61 2.86
C GLU A 213 4.38 -15.00 3.58
N SER A 214 3.49 -14.05 3.85
CA SER A 214 2.20 -14.35 4.47
C SER A 214 1.07 -13.43 4.04
N PHE A 215 -0.18 -13.89 4.19
CA PHE A 215 -1.35 -13.09 3.87
C PHE A 215 -2.61 -13.46 4.66
N ILE A 216 -3.55 -12.51 4.69
CA ILE A 216 -4.90 -12.67 5.22
C ILE A 216 -5.89 -12.46 4.08
N VAL A 217 -6.84 -13.39 3.90
CA VAL A 217 -7.99 -13.21 3.00
C VAL A 217 -9.25 -13.10 3.83
N ARG A 218 -10.03 -12.03 3.63
CA ARG A 218 -11.28 -11.80 4.35
C ARG A 218 -12.31 -12.87 4.01
N ASP A 219 -13.11 -13.29 4.99
CA ASP A 219 -14.25 -14.20 4.79
C ASP A 219 -15.15 -13.73 3.62
N GLY A 220 -15.44 -14.65 2.70
CA GLY A 220 -16.19 -14.36 1.46
C GLY A 220 -15.34 -13.84 0.30
N CYS A 221 -14.04 -13.62 0.48
CA CYS A 221 -13.15 -13.17 -0.58
C CYS A 221 -12.25 -14.30 -1.12
N THR A 222 -11.70 -14.06 -2.31
CA THR A 222 -10.74 -14.93 -2.98
C THR A 222 -9.53 -14.12 -3.40
N LEU A 223 -8.34 -14.62 -3.06
CA LEU A 223 -7.06 -14.14 -3.54
C LEU A 223 -6.52 -15.13 -4.57
N GLU A 224 -5.98 -14.58 -5.65
CA GLU A 224 -5.15 -15.31 -6.61
C GLU A 224 -3.75 -14.69 -6.57
N ALA A 225 -2.72 -15.51 -6.42
CA ALA A 225 -1.32 -15.09 -6.33
C ALA A 225 -0.49 -15.92 -7.31
N TYR A 226 0.46 -15.27 -7.98
CA TYR A 226 1.23 -15.80 -9.10
C TYR A 226 2.71 -15.48 -8.92
N ASP A 227 3.57 -16.38 -9.38
CA ASP A 227 5.03 -16.20 -9.48
C ASP A 227 5.43 -15.33 -10.70
N ASP A 228 4.46 -15.01 -11.56
CA ASP A 228 4.64 -14.12 -12.71
C ASP A 228 3.98 -12.74 -12.52
N SER A 229 4.38 -11.82 -13.40
CA SER A 229 3.96 -10.42 -13.37
C SER A 229 2.69 -10.12 -14.18
N ASP A 230 2.18 -11.08 -14.95
CA ASP A 230 1.06 -10.93 -15.89
C ASP A 230 -0.13 -11.87 -15.64
N PHE A 231 -0.15 -12.52 -14.48
CA PHE A 231 -1.25 -13.31 -13.94
C PHE A 231 -1.58 -14.54 -14.79
N SER A 232 -0.55 -15.15 -15.40
CA SER A 232 -0.71 -16.09 -16.52
C SER A 232 -0.20 -17.50 -16.23
N ASP A 233 0.72 -17.66 -15.29
CA ASP A 233 1.41 -18.92 -14.97
C ASP A 233 0.86 -19.62 -13.71
N ASP A 234 1.60 -20.63 -13.24
CA ASP A 234 1.29 -21.42 -12.06
C ASP A 234 1.22 -20.54 -10.79
N GLY A 235 0.03 -20.52 -10.19
CA GLY A 235 -0.23 -19.77 -8.97
C GLY A 235 -1.22 -20.49 -8.05
N ILE A 236 -1.54 -19.85 -6.94
CA ILE A 236 -2.58 -20.31 -6.01
C ILE A 236 -3.84 -19.48 -6.15
N ARG A 237 -4.98 -20.13 -5.92
CA ARG A 237 -6.29 -19.48 -5.80
C ARG A 237 -6.94 -19.93 -4.50
N VAL A 238 -7.10 -19.00 -3.58
CA VAL A 238 -7.53 -19.28 -2.21
C VAL A 238 -8.77 -18.46 -1.86
N SER A 239 -9.88 -19.15 -1.59
CA SER A 239 -11.12 -18.51 -1.14
C SER A 239 -11.31 -18.73 0.35
N ALA A 240 -11.55 -17.68 1.13
CA ALA A 240 -11.94 -17.76 2.53
C ALA A 240 -13.46 -17.99 2.62
N LYS A 241 -13.89 -19.12 3.23
CA LYS A 241 -15.30 -19.55 3.18
C LYS A 241 -15.94 -19.75 4.55
N ASN A 242 -15.13 -19.84 5.60
CA ASN A 242 -15.58 -20.21 6.94
C ASN A 242 -14.99 -19.30 8.01
N GLY A 243 -14.68 -18.06 7.65
CA GLY A 243 -13.88 -17.15 8.45
C GLY A 243 -12.76 -16.50 7.64
N ASP A 244 -12.09 -15.53 8.25
CA ASP A 244 -10.89 -14.92 7.68
C ASP A 244 -9.80 -16.02 7.60
N LEU A 245 -9.13 -16.13 6.46
CA LEU A 245 -8.12 -17.15 6.18
C LEU A 245 -6.74 -16.54 6.33
N LEU A 246 -5.91 -17.10 7.21
CA LEU A 246 -4.55 -16.62 7.50
C LEU A 246 -3.56 -17.67 6.98
N VAL A 247 -2.65 -17.26 6.11
CA VAL A 247 -1.72 -18.16 5.41
C VAL A 247 -0.30 -17.68 5.60
N ASN A 248 0.55 -18.56 6.12
CA ASN A 248 2.02 -18.51 6.02
C ASN A 248 2.42 -19.40 4.84
N LEU A 249 3.30 -18.94 3.95
CA LEU A 249 3.71 -19.65 2.74
C LEU A 249 4.78 -20.72 3.03
N ASP A 250 5.85 -20.39 3.76
CA ASP A 250 6.99 -21.29 4.07
C ASP A 250 6.54 -22.56 4.84
N ASP A 251 5.60 -22.41 5.77
CA ASP A 251 5.15 -23.48 6.66
C ASP A 251 3.79 -24.10 6.20
N HIS A 252 3.46 -24.00 4.92
CA HIS A 252 2.17 -24.48 4.41
C HIS A 252 2.21 -25.95 3.96
N PRO A 253 1.27 -26.82 4.39
CA PRO A 253 1.30 -28.27 4.07
C PRO A 253 1.06 -28.64 2.59
N ASN A 254 1.01 -27.66 1.69
CA ASN A 254 0.83 -27.85 0.27
C ASN A 254 1.97 -27.13 -0.43
N ASP A 255 2.86 -27.89 -1.05
CA ASP A 255 4.10 -27.46 -1.69
C ASP A 255 3.90 -26.29 -2.67
N ARG A 256 2.71 -26.15 -3.29
CA ARG A 256 2.39 -25.00 -4.15
C ARG A 256 2.40 -23.64 -3.46
N TYR A 257 2.28 -23.62 -2.13
CA TYR A 257 2.35 -22.39 -1.35
C TYR A 257 3.81 -22.10 -1.01
N GLU A 258 4.59 -23.13 -0.64
CA GLU A 258 6.04 -23.01 -0.42
C GLU A 258 6.75 -22.56 -1.69
N ASP A 259 6.35 -23.06 -2.87
CA ASP A 259 6.88 -22.62 -4.18
C ASP A 259 6.60 -21.13 -4.48
N LEU A 260 5.71 -20.48 -3.74
CA LEU A 260 5.40 -19.06 -3.86
C LEU A 260 6.00 -18.21 -2.73
N ASP A 261 6.59 -18.85 -1.72
CA ASP A 261 7.28 -18.13 -0.66
C ASP A 261 8.41 -17.30 -1.26
N ASN A 262 8.41 -15.99 -1.00
CA ASN A 262 9.37 -15.08 -1.60
C ASN A 262 9.42 -15.15 -3.14
N ASP A 263 8.31 -15.52 -3.79
CA ASP A 263 8.26 -15.65 -5.26
C ASP A 263 7.01 -15.02 -5.87
N ILE A 264 6.06 -14.51 -5.07
CA ILE A 264 4.88 -13.82 -5.60
C ILE A 264 5.27 -12.53 -6.35
N GLU A 265 4.88 -12.48 -7.63
CA GLU A 265 5.09 -11.34 -8.53
C GLU A 265 3.78 -10.64 -8.94
N SER A 266 2.62 -11.27 -8.76
CA SER A 266 1.34 -10.60 -8.97
C SER A 266 0.19 -11.23 -8.19
N VAL A 267 -0.82 -10.41 -7.90
CA VAL A 267 -1.99 -10.79 -7.09
C VAL A 267 -3.26 -10.14 -7.60
N ARG A 268 -4.40 -10.84 -7.47
CA ARG A 268 -5.73 -10.25 -7.64
C ARG A 268 -6.70 -10.73 -6.58
N CYS A 269 -7.57 -9.85 -6.13
CA CYS A 269 -8.48 -10.14 -5.03
C CYS A 269 -9.89 -9.67 -5.33
N TYR A 270 -10.89 -10.52 -5.06
CA TYR A 270 -12.31 -10.19 -5.24
C TYR A 270 -13.19 -10.89 -4.20
N CYS A 271 -14.32 -10.29 -3.88
CA CYS A 271 -15.26 -10.76 -2.86
C CYS A 271 -16.62 -11.16 -3.46
N SER A 272 -17.28 -12.13 -2.82
CA SER A 272 -18.56 -12.73 -3.25
C SER A 272 -19.74 -12.34 -2.36
#